data_AF-A0A453M150-F1
#
_entry.id   AF-A0A453M150-F1
#
_cell.length_a   1.000
_cell.length_b   1.000
_cell.length_c   1.000
_cell.angle_alpha   90.00
_cell.angle_beta   90.00
_cell.angle_gamma   90.00
#
_symmetry.space_group_name_H-M   'P 1'
#
loop_
_entity.id
_entity.type
_entity.pdbx_description
1 polymer ?
#
loop_
_entity_poly.entity_id
_entity_poly.type
_entity_poly.pdbx_seq_one_letter_code
_entity_poly.pdbx_strand_id
1 'polypeptide(L)'
;LLFYGPPGSGKKTLIMALIKQMFGAGVEKVKMENKTWKIDTGTRTFDLELAMLSSSHHVEMNPSDAGFQDRYVVQEVIKEMAKSRPIDAKGKRAFKVLVLNEVDKLSREAQHSLRRTMEKYSASCRLILCCNSSSKVTEAVRSRCLNVRVNAPTEDQIVQVLEFIGKKENLQLPFGFAARIAAQSNRNLRRAILFFETCKVQQYPFSANQVAPPLDWEQYVSEIATEILSEQSPKR
;
A
#
# COMPACT_ATOMS: atom_id res chain seq x y z
N LEU A 1 9.25 -11.80 0.50
CA LEU A 1 8.10 -11.97 -0.41
C LEU A 1 7.95 -10.69 -1.22
N LEU A 2 7.59 -10.77 -2.49
CA LEU A 2 7.32 -9.60 -3.33
C LEU A 2 5.88 -9.67 -3.84
N PHE A 3 4.99 -8.82 -3.32
CA PHE A 3 3.63 -8.67 -3.79
C PHE A 3 3.56 -7.55 -4.83
N TYR A 4 2.99 -7.86 -5.99
CA TYR A 4 2.86 -6.89 -7.09
C TYR A 4 1.51 -7.01 -7.79
N GLY A 5 1.05 -5.90 -8.38
CA GLY A 5 -0.26 -5.81 -9.01
C GLY A 5 -0.81 -4.39 -9.06
N PRO A 6 -1.95 -4.14 -9.73
CA PRO A 6 -2.53 -2.81 -9.82
C PRO A 6 -2.91 -2.23 -8.44
N PRO A 7 -3.03 -0.90 -8.30
CA PRO A 7 -3.48 -0.27 -7.07
C PRO A 7 -4.93 -0.70 -6.75
N GLY A 8 -5.25 -0.85 -5.47
CA GLY A 8 -6.60 -1.23 -5.04
C GLY A 8 -6.99 -2.70 -5.22
N SER A 9 -6.05 -3.57 -5.61
CA SER A 9 -6.24 -5.02 -5.75
C SER A 9 -6.22 -5.82 -4.44
N GLY A 10 -5.99 -5.16 -3.29
CA GLY A 10 -5.95 -5.85 -1.98
C GLY A 10 -4.60 -6.40 -1.55
N LYS A 11 -3.49 -6.00 -2.19
CA LYS A 11 -2.12 -6.41 -1.81
C LYS A 11 -1.84 -6.26 -0.31
N LYS A 12 -2.12 -5.08 0.27
CA LYS A 12 -1.91 -4.80 1.70
C LYS A 12 -2.79 -5.68 2.59
N THR A 13 -4.02 -5.95 2.18
CA THR A 13 -4.94 -6.85 2.89
C THR A 13 -4.38 -8.28 2.94
N LEU A 14 -3.84 -8.79 1.84
CA LEU A 14 -3.19 -10.11 1.79
C LEU A 14 -1.93 -10.16 2.66
N ILE A 15 -1.11 -9.12 2.62
CA ILE A 15 0.09 -9.02 3.47
C ILE A 15 -0.30 -9.05 4.95
N MET A 16 -1.29 -8.26 5.35
CA MET A 16 -1.76 -8.23 6.74
C MET A 16 -2.39 -9.56 7.17
N ALA A 17 -3.18 -10.20 6.30
CA ALA A 17 -3.74 -11.52 6.56
C ALA A 17 -2.64 -12.58 6.75
N LEU A 18 -1.58 -12.54 5.94
CA LEU A 18 -0.43 -13.42 6.07
C LEU A 18 0.30 -13.21 7.41
N ILE A 19 0.59 -11.96 7.78
CA ILE A 19 1.27 -11.65 9.05
C ILE A 19 0.39 -12.07 10.23
N LYS A 20 -0.92 -11.83 10.16
CA LYS A 20 -1.89 -12.27 11.17
C LYS A 20 -1.93 -13.80 11.30
N GLN A 21 -1.84 -14.54 10.20
CA GLN A 21 -1.77 -16.00 10.23
C GLN A 21 -0.45 -16.50 10.85
N MET A 22 0.65 -15.77 10.66
CA MET A 22 1.98 -16.14 11.18
C MET A 22 2.16 -15.86 12.68
N PHE A 23 1.67 -14.72 13.17
CA PHE A 23 1.93 -14.25 14.55
C PHE A 23 0.65 -14.10 15.41
N GLY A 24 -0.53 -14.37 14.84
CA GLY A 24 -1.81 -14.27 15.52
C GLY A 24 -2.34 -12.84 15.65
N ALA A 25 -3.34 -12.66 16.53
CA ALA A 25 -4.06 -11.40 16.70
C ALA A 25 -3.22 -10.26 17.31
N GLY A 26 -2.07 -10.55 17.92
CA GLY A 26 -1.18 -9.52 18.49
C GLY A 26 -0.63 -8.53 17.45
N VAL A 27 -0.66 -8.91 16.17
CA VAL A 27 -0.24 -8.09 15.01
C VAL A 27 -1.12 -6.86 14.82
N GLU A 28 -2.40 -6.92 15.19
CA GLU A 28 -3.33 -5.81 14.95
C GLU A 28 -3.06 -4.61 15.88
N LYS A 29 -2.32 -4.84 16.97
CA LYS A 29 -1.84 -3.77 17.85
C LYS A 29 -0.62 -3.11 17.21
N VAL A 30 -0.89 -2.09 16.41
CA VAL A 30 0.10 -1.26 15.73
C VAL A 30 0.15 0.11 16.40
N LYS A 31 1.36 0.63 16.59
CA LYS A 31 1.62 2.00 17.05
C LYS A 31 2.27 2.78 15.92
N MET A 32 1.85 4.03 15.75
CA MET A 32 2.53 4.96 14.87
C MET A 32 3.71 5.56 15.62
N GLU A 33 4.91 5.38 15.08
CA GLU A 33 6.16 5.93 15.61
C GLU A 33 6.73 6.87 14.55
N ASN A 34 6.87 8.15 14.89
CA ASN A 34 7.61 9.10 14.07
C ASN A 34 9.06 9.03 14.52
N LYS A 35 9.93 8.50 13.66
CA LYS A 35 11.36 8.45 13.95
C LYS A 35 12.08 9.51 13.15
N THR A 36 13.04 10.15 13.80
CA THR A 36 13.94 11.12 13.19
C THR A 36 15.31 10.48 13.04
N TRP A 37 15.82 10.45 11.81
CA TRP A 37 17.17 10.00 11.53
C TRP A 37 18.02 11.20 11.16
N LYS A 38 19.13 11.35 11.88
CA LYS A 38 20.19 12.28 11.53
C LYS A 38 21.12 11.58 10.56
N ILE A 39 20.99 11.87 9.27
CA ILE A 39 21.85 11.29 8.24
C ILE A 39 22.97 12.29 7.96
N ASP A 40 24.18 11.92 8.38
CA ASP A 40 25.39 12.70 8.09
C ASP A 40 25.99 12.22 6.77
N THR A 41 25.94 13.09 5.75
CA THR A 41 26.53 12.82 4.43
C THR A 41 27.84 13.60 4.24
N GLY A 42 28.53 13.92 5.34
CA GLY A 42 29.86 14.56 5.37
C GLY A 42 29.89 16.04 4.99
N THR A 43 28.92 16.53 4.20
CA THR A 43 28.81 17.94 3.76
C THR A 43 27.61 18.67 4.34
N ARG A 44 26.54 17.94 4.70
CA ARG A 44 25.33 18.46 5.35
C ARG A 44 24.70 17.36 6.21
N THR A 45 24.24 17.73 7.40
CA THR A 45 23.40 16.90 8.27
C THR A 45 21.94 17.18 7.93
N PHE A 46 21.18 16.13 7.65
CA PHE A 46 19.75 16.25 7.42
C PHE A 46 19.01 15.45 8.49
N ASP A 47 18.02 16.09 9.10
CA ASP A 47 17.08 15.44 9.99
C ASP A 47 15.89 15.00 9.12
N LEU A 48 15.77 13.69 8.90
CA LEU A 48 14.65 13.11 8.18
C LEU A 48 13.67 12.51 9.17
N GLU A 49 12.44 12.98 9.16
CA GLU A 49 11.33 12.37 9.91
C GLU A 49 10.57 11.42 8.99
N LEU A 50 10.41 10.16 9.40
CA LEU A 50 9.56 9.21 8.68
C LEU A 50 8.60 8.53 9.66
N ALA A 51 7.33 8.50 9.27
CA ALA A 51 6.31 7.78 10.01
C ALA A 51 6.41 6.29 9.72
N MET A 52 6.58 5.49 10.76
CA MET A 52 6.59 4.03 10.68
C MET A 52 5.51 3.44 11.57
N LEU A 53 4.90 2.37 11.10
CA LEU A 53 3.90 1.61 11.81
C LEU A 53 4.60 0.41 12.45
N SER A 54 4.76 0.45 13.77
CA SER A 54 5.50 -0.54 14.53
C SER A 54 4.55 -1.41 15.34
N SER A 55 4.77 -2.71 15.29
CA SER A 55 4.13 -3.72 16.14
C SER A 55 5.22 -4.60 16.77
N SER A 56 4.81 -5.49 17.68
CA SER A 56 5.73 -6.43 18.34
C SER A 56 6.46 -7.34 17.34
N HIS A 57 5.78 -7.74 16.28
CA HIS A 57 6.28 -8.74 15.32
C HIS A 57 6.55 -8.21 13.91
N HIS A 58 6.03 -7.02 13.57
CA HIS A 58 6.27 -6.43 12.26
C HIS A 58 6.45 -4.91 12.33
N VAL A 59 7.10 -4.35 11.31
CA VAL A 59 7.18 -2.91 11.06
C VAL A 59 6.74 -2.69 9.62
N GLU A 60 5.88 -1.71 9.40
CA GLU A 60 5.49 -1.22 8.09
C GLU A 60 6.03 0.20 7.90
N MET A 61 6.66 0.45 6.75
CA MET A 61 7.18 1.77 6.41
C MET A 61 7.06 2.02 4.90
N ASN A 62 6.99 3.31 4.54
CA ASN A 62 7.11 3.75 3.16
C ASN A 62 8.44 4.47 2.94
N PRO A 63 9.48 3.79 2.42
CA PRO A 63 10.79 4.42 2.26
C PRO A 63 10.85 5.46 1.14
N SER A 64 9.84 5.53 0.26
CA SER A 64 9.81 6.57 -0.79
C SER A 64 9.57 7.98 -0.23
N ASP A 65 9.00 8.09 0.97
CA ASP A 65 8.73 9.38 1.61
C ASP A 65 10.03 10.08 2.02
N ALA A 66 11.15 9.34 2.09
CA ALA A 66 12.50 9.85 2.33
C ALA A 66 13.14 10.57 1.12
N GLY A 67 12.50 10.53 -0.05
CA GLY A 67 13.05 11.09 -1.29
C GLY A 67 14.40 10.50 -1.66
N PHE A 68 15.40 11.36 -1.89
CA PHE A 68 16.75 10.95 -2.32
C PHE A 68 17.58 10.24 -1.24
N GLN A 69 17.17 10.28 0.03
CA GLN A 69 17.91 9.67 1.15
C GLN A 69 17.40 8.26 1.50
N ASP A 70 16.50 7.71 0.68
CA ASP A 70 15.88 6.40 0.83
C ASP A 70 16.89 5.26 1.11
N ARG A 71 18.07 5.33 0.49
CA ARG A 71 19.17 4.37 0.70
C ARG A 71 19.57 4.23 2.17
N TYR A 72 19.76 5.34 2.88
CA TYR A 72 20.28 5.33 4.26
C TYR A 72 19.20 4.89 5.25
N VAL A 73 17.96 5.36 5.04
CA VAL A 73 16.82 5.02 5.89
C VAL A 73 16.59 3.51 5.88
N VAL A 74 16.57 2.89 4.70
CA VAL A 74 16.38 1.43 4.58
C VAL A 74 17.49 0.65 5.29
N GLN A 75 18.75 1.12 5.22
CA GLN A 75 19.86 0.45 5.92
C GLN A 75 19.74 0.52 7.44
N GLU A 76 19.49 1.71 7.98
CA GLU A 76 19.43 1.90 9.43
C GLU A 76 18.19 1.23 10.03
N VAL A 77 17.03 1.28 9.37
CA VAL A 77 15.82 0.57 9.85
C VAL A 77 16.05 -0.93 9.91
N ILE A 78 16.64 -1.54 8.86
CA ILE A 78 16.90 -2.99 8.86
C ILE A 78 17.92 -3.36 9.94
N LYS A 79 18.93 -2.52 10.16
CA LYS A 79 19.96 -2.72 11.19
C LYS A 79 19.38 -2.60 12.60
N GLU A 80 18.51 -1.63 12.85
CA GLU A 80 17.81 -1.46 14.13
C GLU A 80 16.86 -2.64 14.39
N MET A 81 16.11 -3.07 13.37
CA MET A 81 15.25 -4.24 13.43
C MET A 81 16.04 -5.53 13.71
N ALA A 82 17.24 -5.67 13.13
CA ALA A 82 18.09 -6.82 13.38
C ALA A 82 18.64 -6.84 14.83
N LYS A 83 18.89 -5.67 15.43
CA LYS A 83 19.32 -5.53 16.83
C LYS A 83 18.17 -5.79 17.82
N SER A 84 16.97 -5.30 17.53
CA SER A 84 15.78 -5.40 18.38
C SER A 84 15.08 -6.77 18.30
N ARG A 85 15.85 -7.85 18.10
CA ARG A 85 15.30 -9.19 17.90
C ARG A 85 14.47 -9.58 19.14
N PRO A 86 13.15 -9.85 18.98
CA PRO A 86 12.35 -10.27 20.11
C PRO A 86 12.88 -11.62 20.62
N ILE A 87 13.21 -11.69 21.90
CA ILE A 87 13.57 -12.93 22.57
C ILE A 87 12.24 -13.61 22.89
N ASP A 88 11.87 -14.59 22.06
CA ASP A 88 10.66 -15.36 22.30
C ASP A 88 10.91 -16.33 23.46
N ALA A 89 10.03 -16.32 24.47
CA ALA A 89 10.15 -17.12 25.70
C ALA A 89 10.13 -18.64 25.43
N LYS A 90 9.83 -19.07 24.20
CA LYS A 90 9.74 -20.48 23.77
C LYS A 90 10.92 -20.99 22.95
N GLY A 91 12.02 -20.25 22.85
CA GLY A 91 13.27 -20.74 22.23
C GLY A 91 13.21 -21.03 20.72
N LYS A 92 12.09 -20.75 20.03
CA LYS A 92 12.04 -20.74 18.57
C LYS A 92 12.64 -19.41 18.10
N ARG A 93 13.54 -19.48 17.10
CA ARG A 93 14.17 -18.31 16.48
C ARG A 93 13.09 -17.35 15.97
N ALA A 94 12.75 -16.33 16.75
CA ALA A 94 11.82 -15.30 16.31
C ALA A 94 12.51 -14.40 15.27
N PHE A 95 11.81 -14.18 14.17
CA PHE A 95 12.17 -13.20 13.16
C PHE A 95 11.11 -12.09 13.17
N LYS A 96 11.55 -10.86 12.90
CA LYS A 96 10.64 -9.72 12.73
C LYS A 96 10.34 -9.54 11.24
N VAL A 97 9.12 -9.14 10.90
CA VAL A 97 8.74 -8.87 9.50
C VAL A 97 8.84 -7.39 9.19
N LEU A 98 9.54 -7.02 8.11
CA LEU A 98 9.53 -5.66 7.57
C LEU A 98 8.64 -5.61 6.33
N VAL A 99 7.61 -4.77 6.35
CA VAL A 99 6.77 -4.48 5.20
C VAL A 99 7.23 -3.15 4.59
N LEU A 100 7.79 -3.21 3.39
CA LEU A 100 8.15 -2.03 2.61
C LEU A 100 7.07 -1.80 1.56
N ASN A 101 6.42 -0.65 1.63
CA ASN A 101 5.47 -0.22 0.60
C ASN A 101 6.18 0.53 -0.53
N GLU A 102 5.52 0.57 -1.70
CA GLU A 102 5.93 1.37 -2.87
C GLU A 102 7.41 1.19 -3.26
N VAL A 103 7.91 -0.05 -3.20
CA VAL A 103 9.30 -0.40 -3.52
C VAL A 103 9.67 -0.03 -4.97
N ASP A 104 8.68 0.11 -5.86
CA ASP A 104 8.85 0.58 -7.23
C ASP A 104 9.19 2.08 -7.35
N LYS A 105 9.00 2.86 -6.29
CA LYS A 105 9.41 4.28 -6.23
C LYS A 105 10.82 4.47 -5.67
N LEU A 106 11.44 3.42 -5.12
CA LEU A 106 12.80 3.48 -4.59
C LEU A 106 13.83 3.72 -5.68
N SER A 107 14.87 4.49 -5.32
CA SER A 107 16.05 4.71 -6.16
C SER A 107 16.78 3.39 -6.44
N ARG A 108 17.48 3.32 -7.58
CA ARG A 108 18.26 2.12 -7.94
C ARG A 108 19.34 1.81 -6.91
N GLU A 109 19.92 2.85 -6.32
CA GLU A 109 20.90 2.72 -5.25
C GLU A 109 20.29 2.15 -3.97
N ALA A 110 19.10 2.62 -3.57
CA ALA A 110 18.39 2.09 -2.42
C ALA A 110 17.99 0.63 -2.64
N GLN A 111 17.56 0.24 -3.85
CA GLN A 111 17.26 -1.16 -4.15
C GLN A 111 18.51 -2.06 -4.07
N HIS A 112 19.67 -1.57 -4.54
CA HIS A 112 20.93 -2.32 -4.41
C HIS A 112 21.40 -2.43 -2.96
N SER A 113 21.23 -1.36 -2.18
CA SER A 113 21.45 -1.34 -0.74
C SER A 113 20.55 -2.33 -0.01
N LEU A 114 19.25 -2.31 -0.32
CA LEU A 114 18.24 -3.23 0.21
C LEU A 114 18.62 -4.68 -0.07
N ARG A 115 19.08 -5.00 -1.28
CA ARG A 115 19.57 -6.35 -1.61
C ARG A 115 20.67 -6.81 -0.65
N ARG A 116 21.69 -5.96 -0.41
CA ARG A 116 22.82 -6.30 0.48
C ARG A 116 22.36 -6.52 1.92
N THR A 117 21.48 -5.66 2.42
CA THR A 117 20.98 -5.76 3.81
C THR A 117 20.02 -6.94 3.99
N MET A 118 19.20 -7.25 2.97
CA MET A 118 18.35 -8.44 2.93
C MET A 118 19.15 -9.73 3.10
N GLU A 119 20.28 -9.87 2.39
CA GLU A 119 21.15 -11.05 2.50
C GLU A 119 21.79 -11.13 3.89
N LYS A 120 22.38 -10.01 4.36
CA LYS A 120 23.10 -9.93 5.64
C LYS A 120 22.23 -10.25 6.86
N TYR A 121 20.97 -9.81 6.86
CA TYR A 121 20.06 -9.94 8.01
C TYR A 121 18.90 -10.92 7.78
N SER A 122 19.00 -11.80 6.79
CA SER A 122 17.96 -12.78 6.42
C SER A 122 17.54 -13.73 7.55
N ALA A 123 18.42 -14.01 8.52
CA ALA A 123 18.14 -14.90 9.65
C ALA A 123 17.34 -14.22 10.78
N SER A 124 17.42 -12.89 10.91
CA SER A 124 16.75 -12.12 11.96
C SER A 124 15.53 -11.36 11.46
N CYS A 125 15.55 -10.92 10.19
CA CYS A 125 14.50 -10.12 9.57
C CYS A 125 14.01 -10.78 8.27
N ARG A 126 12.68 -10.89 8.13
CA ARG A 126 12.03 -11.31 6.88
C ARG A 126 11.37 -10.09 6.23
N LEU A 127 11.63 -9.88 4.95
CA LEU A 127 11.08 -8.74 4.23
C LEU A 127 9.88 -9.14 3.36
N ILE A 128 8.85 -8.30 3.40
CA ILE A 128 7.71 -8.31 2.50
C ILE A 128 7.73 -6.98 1.74
N LEU A 129 7.89 -7.08 0.43
CA LEU A 129 7.96 -5.95 -0.47
C LEU A 129 6.62 -5.82 -1.19
N CYS A 130 6.06 -4.62 -1.26
CA CYS A 130 4.85 -4.31 -1.99
C CYS A 130 5.17 -3.30 -3.09
N CYS A 131 4.80 -3.61 -4.34
CA CYS A 131 4.94 -2.69 -5.45
C CYS A 131 3.70 -2.72 -6.36
N ASN A 132 3.54 -1.69 -7.19
CA ASN A 132 2.47 -1.67 -8.20
C ASN A 132 2.92 -2.32 -9.50
N SER A 133 4.13 -1.96 -9.96
CA SER A 133 4.73 -2.53 -11.17
C SER A 133 6.02 -3.25 -10.84
N SER A 134 6.11 -4.53 -11.21
CA SER A 134 7.34 -5.32 -11.04
C SER A 134 8.48 -4.83 -11.94
N SER A 135 8.18 -4.14 -13.05
CA SER A 135 9.17 -3.71 -14.04
C SER A 135 10.19 -2.71 -13.49
N LYS A 136 9.80 -1.88 -12.53
CA LYS A 136 10.69 -0.90 -11.88
C LYS A 136 11.58 -1.51 -10.79
N VAL A 137 11.28 -2.74 -10.37
CA VAL A 137 12.09 -3.46 -9.37
C VAL A 137 13.22 -4.20 -10.08
N THR A 138 14.45 -3.96 -9.61
CA THR A 138 15.67 -4.62 -10.11
C THR A 138 15.57 -6.14 -10.04
N GLU A 139 16.11 -6.82 -11.05
CA GLU A 139 16.14 -8.28 -11.12
C GLU A 139 16.86 -8.92 -9.92
N ALA A 140 17.88 -8.22 -9.38
CA ALA A 140 18.62 -8.69 -8.22
C ALA A 140 17.75 -8.82 -6.96
N VAL A 141 16.76 -7.94 -6.76
CA VAL A 141 15.79 -8.07 -5.65
C VAL A 141 14.73 -9.12 -6.00
N ARG A 142 14.25 -9.14 -7.25
CA ARG A 142 13.20 -10.05 -7.72
C ARG A 142 13.61 -11.53 -7.63
N SER A 143 14.84 -11.86 -8.00
CA SER A 143 15.39 -13.22 -7.94
C SER A 143 15.50 -13.80 -6.52
N ARG A 144 15.53 -12.94 -5.50
CA ARG A 144 15.64 -13.34 -4.08
C ARG A 144 14.29 -13.42 -3.36
N CYS A 145 13.22 -13.00 -4.03
CA CYS A 145 11.89 -12.96 -3.48
C CYS A 145 10.99 -13.98 -4.18
N LEU A 146 10.14 -14.64 -3.39
CA LEU A 146 8.97 -15.30 -3.98
C LEU A 146 8.02 -14.21 -4.48
N ASN A 147 7.76 -14.20 -5.79
CA ASN A 147 6.91 -13.23 -6.47
C ASN A 147 5.46 -13.69 -6.40
N VAL A 148 4.61 -12.90 -5.76
CA VAL A 148 3.17 -13.14 -5.62
C VAL A 148 2.43 -12.07 -6.42
N ARG A 149 1.80 -12.49 -7.52
CA ARG A 149 0.99 -11.63 -8.36
C ARG A 149 -0.42 -11.53 -7.79
N VAL A 150 -0.85 -10.31 -7.48
CA VAL A 150 -2.22 -10.01 -7.06
C VAL A 150 -2.91 -9.28 -8.21
N ASN A 151 -3.84 -9.98 -8.86
CA ASN A 151 -4.60 -9.40 -9.96
C ASN A 151 -5.66 -8.43 -9.44
N ALA A 152 -6.07 -7.47 -10.28
CA ALA A 152 -7.28 -6.70 -9.99
C ALA A 152 -8.48 -7.66 -9.96
N PRO A 153 -9.42 -7.46 -9.01
CA PRO A 153 -10.64 -8.26 -8.98
C PRO A 153 -11.48 -8.02 -10.24
N THR A 154 -12.23 -9.04 -10.65
CA THR A 154 -13.21 -8.89 -11.73
C THR A 154 -14.38 -8.05 -11.27
N GLU A 155 -15.12 -7.47 -12.21
CA GLU A 155 -16.32 -6.67 -11.89
C GLU A 155 -17.33 -7.50 -11.09
N ASP A 156 -17.52 -8.78 -11.44
CA ASP A 156 -18.39 -9.70 -10.70
C ASP A 156 -17.94 -9.89 -9.24
N GLN A 157 -16.62 -10.01 -9.00
CA GLN A 157 -16.08 -10.13 -7.65
C GLN A 157 -16.29 -8.84 -6.85
N ILE A 158 -16.18 -7.68 -7.49
CA ILE A 158 -16.46 -6.39 -6.85
C ILE A 158 -17.94 -6.31 -6.46
N VAL A 159 -18.85 -6.70 -7.37
CA VAL A 159 -20.29 -6.75 -7.09
C VAL A 159 -20.60 -7.65 -5.89
N GLN A 160 -20.03 -8.86 -5.84
CA GLN A 160 -20.19 -9.77 -4.70
C GLN A 160 -19.73 -9.16 -3.37
N VAL A 161 -18.60 -8.44 -3.38
CA VAL A 161 -18.08 -7.76 -2.18
C VAL A 161 -18.99 -6.61 -1.77
N LEU A 162 -19.49 -5.81 -2.72
CA LEU A 162 -20.43 -4.71 -2.44
C LEU A 162 -21.76 -5.23 -1.87
N GLU A 163 -22.30 -6.31 -2.43
CA GLU A 163 -23.50 -6.96 -1.89
C GLU A 163 -23.27 -7.53 -0.49
N PHE A 164 -22.09 -8.11 -0.23
CA PHE A 164 -21.72 -8.59 1.09
C PHE A 164 -21.64 -7.47 2.12
N ILE A 165 -21.06 -6.32 1.76
CA ILE A 165 -21.02 -5.12 2.60
C ILE A 165 -22.43 -4.60 2.83
N GLY A 166 -23.24 -4.47 1.78
CA GLY A 166 -24.62 -4.02 1.86
C GLY A 166 -25.48 -4.88 2.80
N LYS A 167 -25.35 -6.22 2.71
CA LYS A 167 -26.03 -7.16 3.62
C LYS A 167 -25.58 -6.99 5.07
N LYS A 168 -24.27 -6.83 5.31
CA LYS A 168 -23.74 -6.62 6.67
C LYS A 168 -24.17 -5.30 7.29
N GLU A 169 -24.33 -4.26 6.47
CA GLU A 169 -24.79 -2.94 6.90
C GLU A 169 -26.32 -2.80 6.90
N ASN A 170 -27.07 -3.86 6.55
CA ASN A 170 -28.53 -3.85 6.40
C ASN A 170 -29.05 -2.77 5.42
N LEU A 171 -28.34 -2.59 4.30
CA LEU A 171 -28.70 -1.62 3.26
C LEU A 171 -29.47 -2.28 2.12
N GLN A 172 -30.53 -1.62 1.64
CA GLN A 172 -31.28 -2.08 0.47
C GLN A 172 -30.64 -1.58 -0.82
N LEU A 173 -29.99 -2.48 -1.56
CA LEU A 173 -29.36 -2.17 -2.84
C LEU A 173 -30.32 -2.41 -4.00
N PRO A 174 -30.62 -1.40 -4.84
CA PRO A 174 -31.37 -1.62 -6.06
C PRO A 174 -30.58 -2.48 -7.05
N PHE A 175 -31.31 -3.27 -7.84
CA PHE A 175 -30.71 -4.16 -8.84
C PHE A 175 -29.87 -3.36 -9.85
N GLY A 176 -28.68 -3.86 -10.17
CA GLY A 176 -27.75 -3.22 -11.11
C GLY A 176 -26.94 -2.04 -10.55
N PHE A 177 -27.26 -1.52 -9.36
CA PHE A 177 -26.49 -0.41 -8.75
C PHE A 177 -25.04 -0.82 -8.45
N ALA A 178 -24.83 -2.01 -7.87
CA ALA A 178 -23.49 -2.54 -7.60
C ALA A 178 -22.67 -2.74 -8.88
N ALA A 179 -23.30 -3.16 -9.99
CA ALA A 179 -22.64 -3.33 -11.28
C ALA A 179 -22.18 -1.98 -11.87
N ARG A 180 -22.99 -0.92 -11.73
CA ARG A 180 -22.61 0.45 -12.15
C ARG A 180 -21.41 0.96 -11.36
N ILE A 181 -21.39 0.76 -10.04
CA ILE A 181 -20.24 1.12 -9.20
C ILE A 181 -19.00 0.33 -9.63
N ALA A 182 -19.14 -0.98 -9.87
CA ALA A 182 -18.02 -1.82 -10.31
C ALA A 182 -17.41 -1.33 -11.63
N ALA A 183 -18.24 -0.94 -12.59
CA ALA A 183 -17.82 -0.36 -13.86
C ALA A 183 -17.08 0.99 -13.67
N GLN A 184 -17.63 1.90 -12.86
CA GLN A 184 -17.01 3.21 -12.57
C GLN A 184 -15.72 3.10 -11.75
N SER A 185 -15.53 1.99 -11.03
CA SER A 185 -14.38 1.79 -10.15
C SER A 185 -13.12 1.37 -10.90
N ASN A 186 -13.17 1.11 -12.22
CA ASN A 186 -12.03 0.71 -13.04
C ASN A 186 -11.24 -0.47 -12.41
N ARG A 187 -11.95 -1.47 -11.90
CA ARG A 187 -11.41 -2.66 -11.21
C ARG A 187 -10.55 -2.36 -9.97
N ASN A 188 -10.80 -1.22 -9.31
CA ASN A 188 -10.18 -0.86 -8.04
C ASN A 188 -11.18 -1.02 -6.90
N LEU A 189 -10.96 -2.02 -6.04
CA LEU A 189 -11.89 -2.35 -4.96
C LEU A 189 -12.00 -1.23 -3.92
N ARG A 190 -10.89 -0.54 -3.62
CA ARG A 190 -10.91 0.59 -2.67
C ARG A 190 -11.81 1.70 -3.18
N ARG A 191 -11.71 2.05 -4.47
CA ARG A 191 -12.57 3.06 -5.10
C ARG A 191 -14.03 2.64 -5.07
N ALA A 192 -14.32 1.36 -5.36
CA ALA A 192 -15.68 0.83 -5.30
C ALA A 192 -16.32 0.99 -3.91
N ILE A 193 -15.58 0.67 -2.85
CA ILE A 193 -16.05 0.80 -1.47
C ILE A 193 -16.26 2.28 -1.12
N LEU A 194 -15.33 3.16 -1.48
CA LEU A 194 -15.46 4.60 -1.23
C LEU A 194 -16.65 5.21 -1.99
N PHE A 195 -16.85 4.85 -3.26
CA PHE A 195 -18.03 5.28 -4.02
C PHE A 195 -19.33 4.77 -3.39
N PHE A 196 -19.32 3.53 -2.90
CA PHE A 196 -20.47 2.98 -2.22
C PHE A 196 -20.81 3.77 -0.94
N GLU A 197 -19.80 4.13 -0.15
CA GLU A 197 -19.94 4.95 1.05
C GLU A 197 -20.40 6.38 0.73
N THR A 198 -19.85 7.03 -0.30
CA THR A 198 -20.26 8.40 -0.67
C THR A 198 -21.69 8.44 -1.19
N CYS A 199 -22.12 7.46 -1.99
CA CYS A 199 -23.51 7.37 -2.44
C CYS A 199 -24.49 7.28 -1.26
N LYS A 200 -24.15 6.51 -0.22
CA LYS A 200 -24.95 6.38 1.00
C LYS A 200 -25.07 7.71 1.76
N VAL A 201 -23.97 8.45 1.88
CA VAL A 201 -23.93 9.75 2.59
C VAL A 201 -24.74 10.81 1.85
N GLN A 202 -24.70 10.83 0.52
CA GLN A 202 -25.40 11.84 -0.28
C GLN A 202 -26.91 11.63 -0.33
N GLN A 203 -27.34 10.39 -0.54
CA GLN A 203 -28.76 10.10 -0.71
C GLN A 203 -29.08 8.69 -0.25
N TYR A 204 -29.95 8.60 0.75
CA TYR A 204 -30.56 7.35 1.19
C TYR A 204 -32.09 7.55 1.29
N PRO A 205 -32.93 6.65 0.75
CA PRO A 205 -32.63 5.36 0.09
C PRO A 205 -31.94 5.48 -1.27
N PHE A 206 -31.21 4.44 -1.67
CA PHE A 206 -30.54 4.40 -2.98
C PHE A 206 -31.57 4.44 -4.11
N SER A 207 -31.36 5.35 -5.06
CA SER A 207 -32.13 5.38 -6.30
C SER A 207 -31.36 4.66 -7.42
N ALA A 208 -32.07 3.98 -8.33
CA ALA A 208 -31.44 3.23 -9.42
C ALA A 208 -30.61 4.13 -10.36
N ASN A 209 -30.94 5.42 -10.45
CA ASN A 209 -30.29 6.40 -11.31
C ASN A 209 -29.22 7.24 -10.59
N GLN A 210 -28.96 7.03 -9.31
CA GLN A 210 -27.94 7.80 -8.60
C GLN A 210 -26.58 7.64 -9.30
N VAL A 211 -25.97 8.77 -9.64
CA VAL A 211 -24.63 8.82 -10.21
C VAL A 211 -23.66 8.91 -9.04
N ALA A 212 -22.71 7.98 -8.94
CA ALA A 212 -21.65 8.13 -7.97
C ALA A 212 -20.82 9.35 -8.35
N PRO A 213 -20.58 10.31 -7.43
CA PRO A 213 -19.73 11.45 -7.72
C PRO A 213 -18.33 10.96 -8.06
N PRO A 214 -17.70 11.46 -9.14
CA PRO A 214 -16.28 11.26 -9.33
C PRO A 214 -15.50 11.94 -8.19
N LEU A 215 -14.23 11.59 -8.04
CA LEU A 215 -13.36 12.26 -7.08
C LEU A 215 -13.12 13.71 -7.54
N ASP A 216 -13.00 14.66 -6.61
CA ASP A 216 -12.84 16.09 -6.93
C ASP A 216 -11.68 16.35 -7.91
N TRP A 217 -10.56 15.65 -7.74
CA TRP A 217 -9.41 15.78 -8.64
C TRP A 217 -9.67 15.19 -10.03
N GLU A 218 -10.52 14.17 -10.17
CA GLU A 218 -10.90 13.62 -11.47
C GLU A 218 -11.80 14.60 -12.22
N GLN A 219 -12.73 15.22 -11.49
CA GLN A 219 -13.59 16.25 -12.03
C GLN A 219 -12.76 17.44 -12.51
N TYR A 220 -11.84 17.93 -11.68
CA TYR A 220 -10.94 19.02 -12.04
C TYR A 220 -10.03 18.70 -13.24
N VAL A 221 -9.47 17.48 -13.30
CA VAL A 221 -8.67 17.04 -14.47
C VAL A 221 -9.53 16.94 -15.72
N SER A 222 -10.78 16.48 -15.61
CA SER A 222 -11.70 16.42 -16.75
C SER A 222 -12.08 17.81 -17.26
N GLU A 223 -12.30 18.76 -16.35
CA GLU A 223 -12.58 20.16 -16.66
C GLU A 223 -11.39 20.80 -17.39
N ILE A 224 -10.17 20.67 -16.85
CA ILE A 224 -8.95 21.15 -17.49
C ILE A 224 -8.78 20.52 -18.89
N ALA A 225 -9.03 19.21 -19.03
CA ALA A 225 -8.92 18.56 -20.33
C ALA A 225 -9.94 19.10 -21.34
N THR A 226 -11.18 19.38 -20.92
CA THR A 226 -12.18 20.02 -21.77
C THR A 226 -11.82 21.46 -22.11
N GLU A 227 -11.24 22.22 -21.18
CA GLU A 227 -10.78 23.59 -21.43
C GLU A 227 -9.65 23.61 -22.48
N ILE A 228 -8.64 22.75 -22.34
CA ILE A 228 -7.53 22.60 -23.30
C ILE A 228 -8.05 22.21 -24.70
N LEU A 229 -9.08 21.38 -24.77
CA LEU A 229 -9.70 20.99 -26.05
C LEU A 229 -10.53 22.13 -26.66
N SER A 230 -11.13 22.98 -25.84
CA SER A 230 -11.99 24.07 -26.30
C SER A 230 -11.20 25.25 -26.87
N GLU A 231 -10.09 25.64 -26.24
CA GLU A 231 -9.28 26.77 -26.66
C GLU A 231 -7.78 26.46 -26.57
N GLN A 232 -7.10 26.51 -27.72
CA GLN A 232 -5.66 26.27 -27.84
C GLN A 232 -4.86 27.58 -27.94
N SER A 233 -5.39 28.67 -27.39
CA SER A 233 -4.76 29.99 -27.49
C SER A 233 -3.85 30.28 -26.29
N PRO A 234 -2.64 30.85 -26.50
CA PRO A 234 -1.69 31.11 -25.41
C PRO A 234 -2.06 32.29 -24.48
N LYS A 235 -3.26 32.87 -24.63
CA LYS A 235 -3.73 34.01 -23.82
C LYS A 235 -4.37 33.60 -22.48
N ARG A 236 -4.46 32.31 -22.21
CA ARG A 236 -4.80 31.72 -20.91
C ARG A 236 -3.80 30.64 -20.56
#